data_AF-A0A844WRU1-F1
#
_entry.id   AF-A0A844WRU1-F1
#
_cell.length_a   1.000
_cell.length_b   1.000
_cell.length_c   1.000
_cell.angle_alpha   90.00
_cell.angle_beta   90.00
_cell.angle_gamma   90.00
#
_symmetry.space_group_name_H-M   'P 1'
#
loop_
_entity.id
_entity.type
_entity.pdbx_description
1 polymer ?
#
loop_
_entity_poly.entity_id
_entity_poly.type
_entity_poly.pdbx_seq_one_letter_code
_entity_poly.pdbx_strand_id
1 'polypeptide(L)'
;MNQQNNNNCLDGVQTNIKRPFIIAIMYKLVPFSMIWISLVLMYGVVCMYTNSVGQDEFYRFIFFLRSPFVVMLNCIALFISVFHTITWFNLMTKTIPSALLNKKSNRLLLIVGLWAVMLAVSVFLFLFLLK
;
A
#
# COMPACT_ATOMS: atom_id res chain seq x y z
N MET A 1 -14.90 46.05 -14.75
CA MET A 1 -13.80 45.23 -14.18
C MET A 1 -14.38 43.90 -13.72
N ASN A 2 -14.35 42.86 -14.57
CA ASN A 2 -15.11 41.60 -14.38
C ASN A 2 -14.25 40.35 -14.64
N GLN A 3 -12.97 40.38 -14.24
CA GLN A 3 -12.00 39.32 -14.55
C GLN A 3 -11.50 38.53 -13.32
N GLN A 4 -11.93 38.84 -12.10
CA GLN A 4 -11.41 38.18 -10.89
C GLN A 4 -12.35 37.12 -10.30
N ASN A 5 -13.64 37.08 -10.71
CA ASN A 5 -14.61 36.11 -10.22
C ASN A 5 -14.58 34.77 -11.00
N ASN A 6 -13.94 34.78 -12.17
CA ASN A 6 -13.97 33.67 -13.12
C ASN A 6 -12.90 32.61 -12.78
N ASN A 7 -11.93 32.99 -11.95
CA ASN A 7 -10.71 32.24 -11.67
C ASN A 7 -10.95 31.29 -10.49
N ASN A 8 -11.77 31.72 -9.52
CA ASN A 8 -11.97 31.01 -8.25
C ASN A 8 -12.98 29.86 -8.36
N CYS A 9 -13.87 29.89 -9.36
CA CYS A 9 -14.84 28.82 -9.61
C CYS A 9 -14.22 27.64 -10.37
N LEU A 10 -13.21 27.90 -11.21
CA LEU A 10 -12.59 26.87 -12.06
C LEU A 10 -11.57 26.00 -11.31
N ASP A 11 -11.00 26.50 -10.21
CA ASP A 11 -10.10 25.74 -9.33
C ASP A 11 -10.84 24.79 -8.37
N GLY A 12 -12.09 25.11 -8.00
CA GLY A 12 -12.92 24.26 -7.15
C GLY A 12 -13.46 23.00 -7.86
N VAL A 13 -13.61 23.04 -9.18
CA VAL A 13 -14.16 21.92 -9.98
C VAL A 13 -13.06 21.00 -10.52
N GLN A 14 -11.86 21.52 -10.82
CA GLN A 14 -10.76 20.69 -11.34
C GLN A 14 -10.12 19.75 -10.31
N THR A 15 -10.20 20.07 -9.02
CA THR A 15 -9.60 19.23 -7.96
C THR A 15 -10.41 17.96 -7.68
N ASN A 16 -11.70 17.92 -8.05
CA ASN A 16 -12.58 16.79 -7.75
C ASN A 16 -12.60 15.71 -8.85
N ILE A 17 -12.34 16.05 -10.12
CA ILE A 17 -12.39 15.11 -11.25
C ILE A 17 -11.06 14.35 -11.44
N LYS A 18 -9.91 14.96 -11.12
CA LYS A 18 -8.60 14.26 -11.20
C LYS A 18 -8.42 13.21 -10.10
N ARG A 19 -9.00 13.43 -8.91
CA ARG A 19 -8.92 12.52 -7.76
C ARG A 19 -9.44 11.10 -8.03
N PRO A 20 -10.64 10.88 -8.63
CA PRO A 20 -11.12 9.54 -8.95
C PRO A 20 -10.28 8.88 -10.06
N PHE A 21 -9.73 9.66 -11.00
CA PHE A 21 -8.87 9.13 -12.07
C PHE A 21 -7.52 8.64 -11.56
N ILE A 22 -6.84 9.41 -10.68
CA ILE A 22 -5.58 8.97 -10.05
C ILE A 22 -5.80 7.73 -9.18
N ILE A 23 -6.91 7.68 -8.42
CA ILE A 23 -7.28 6.49 -7.63
C ILE A 23 -7.51 5.28 -8.54
N ALA A 24 -8.21 5.45 -9.66
CA ALA A 24 -8.44 4.39 -10.62
C ALA A 24 -7.14 3.89 -11.27
N ILE A 25 -6.21 4.80 -11.59
CA ILE A 25 -4.87 4.46 -12.07
C ILE A 25 -4.12 3.67 -11.00
N MET A 26 -4.03 4.19 -9.78
CA MET A 26 -3.36 3.50 -8.66
C MET A 26 -3.93 2.10 -8.45
N TYR A 27 -5.25 1.94 -8.50
CA TYR A 27 -5.91 0.64 -8.37
C TYR A 27 -5.49 -0.35 -9.48
N LYS A 28 -5.34 0.13 -10.73
CA LYS A 28 -4.82 -0.70 -11.83
C LYS A 28 -3.34 -1.07 -11.66
N LEU A 29 -2.54 -0.24 -10.97
CA LEU A 29 -1.15 -0.55 -10.68
C LEU A 29 -0.95 -1.49 -9.47
N VAL A 30 -1.95 -1.65 -8.59
CA VAL A 30 -1.90 -2.60 -7.45
C VAL A 30 -1.47 -4.02 -7.87
N PRO A 31 -2.13 -4.69 -8.84
CA PRO A 31 -1.74 -6.05 -9.22
C PRO A 31 -0.34 -6.11 -9.81
N PHE A 32 0.07 -5.11 -10.59
CA PHE A 32 1.44 -5.04 -11.14
C PHE A 32 2.48 -4.96 -10.02
N SER A 33 2.25 -4.10 -9.03
CA SER A 33 3.08 -3.97 -7.85
C SER A 33 3.12 -5.24 -7.00
N MET A 34 1.99 -5.92 -6.84
CA MET A 34 1.91 -7.17 -6.07
C MET A 34 2.68 -8.30 -6.75
N ILE A 35 2.55 -8.43 -8.07
CA ILE A 35 3.30 -9.41 -8.85
C ILE A 35 4.80 -9.12 -8.76
N TRP A 36 5.21 -7.85 -8.90
CA TRP A 36 6.59 -7.43 -8.75
C TRP A 36 7.19 -7.84 -7.40
N ILE A 37 6.52 -7.47 -6.30
CA ILE A 37 6.97 -7.83 -4.94
C ILE A 37 6.99 -9.35 -4.74
N SER A 38 5.97 -10.06 -5.21
CA SER A 38 5.95 -11.53 -5.14
C SER A 38 7.14 -12.16 -5.87
N LEU A 39 7.49 -11.63 -7.05
CA LEU A 39 8.62 -12.10 -7.85
C LEU A 39 9.96 -11.80 -7.16
N VAL A 40 10.11 -10.61 -6.57
CA VAL A 40 11.29 -10.22 -5.77
C VAL A 40 11.45 -11.12 -4.54
N LEU A 41 10.37 -11.39 -3.81
CA LEU A 41 10.40 -12.29 -2.65
C LEU A 41 10.73 -13.73 -3.06
N MET A 42 10.09 -14.24 -4.11
CA MET A 42 10.36 -15.58 -4.63
C MET A 42 11.83 -15.74 -5.03
N TYR A 43 12.38 -14.76 -5.76
CA TYR A 43 13.81 -14.74 -6.10
C TYR A 43 14.69 -14.70 -4.84
N GLY A 44 14.33 -13.91 -3.83
CA GLY A 44 15.04 -13.87 -2.55
C GLY A 44 15.04 -15.21 -1.80
N VAL A 45 13.90 -15.90 -1.75
CA VAL A 45 13.77 -17.22 -1.13
C VAL A 45 14.59 -18.27 -1.90
N VAL A 46 14.57 -18.25 -3.23
CA VAL A 46 15.39 -19.14 -4.07
C VAL A 46 16.88 -18.88 -3.84
N CYS A 47 17.32 -17.62 -3.80
CA CYS A 47 18.70 -17.26 -3.48
C CYS A 47 19.11 -17.69 -2.07
N MET A 48 18.22 -17.57 -1.08
CA MET A 48 18.48 -18.03 0.29
C MET A 48 18.60 -19.57 0.36
N TYR A 49 17.74 -20.30 -0.34
CA TYR A 49 17.79 -21.77 -0.41
C TYR A 49 19.08 -22.25 -1.09
N THR A 50 19.48 -21.62 -2.20
CA THR A 50 20.71 -21.94 -2.92
C THR A 50 21.98 -21.50 -2.16
N ASN A 51 21.91 -20.50 -1.29
CA ASN A 51 23.05 -20.11 -0.45
C ASN A 51 23.44 -21.21 0.54
N SER A 52 22.49 -22.04 1.01
CA SER A 52 22.79 -23.22 1.83
C SER A 52 23.59 -24.29 1.08
N VAL A 53 23.63 -24.25 -0.25
CA VAL A 53 24.48 -25.13 -1.09
C VAL A 53 25.85 -24.52 -1.42
N GLY A 54 26.22 -23.40 -0.77
CA GLY A 54 27.57 -22.83 -0.82
C GLY A 54 27.83 -21.92 -2.01
N GLN A 55 26.81 -21.21 -2.51
CA GLN A 55 26.93 -20.28 -3.64
C GLN A 55 26.66 -18.84 -3.19
N ASP A 56 27.49 -17.87 -3.61
CA ASP A 56 27.39 -16.42 -3.31
C ASP A 56 26.15 -15.71 -3.91
N GLU A 57 25.17 -16.47 -4.37
CA GLU A 57 23.97 -16.01 -5.08
C GLU A 57 23.08 -15.11 -4.20
N PHE A 58 23.13 -15.28 -2.88
CA PHE A 58 22.44 -14.38 -1.96
C PHE A 58 23.04 -12.98 -1.94
N TYR A 59 24.38 -12.84 -1.99
CA TYR A 59 25.02 -11.53 -2.07
C TYR A 59 24.66 -10.82 -3.38
N ARG A 60 24.55 -11.56 -4.48
CA ARG A 60 24.11 -11.02 -5.78
C ARG A 60 22.67 -10.53 -5.73
N PHE A 61 21.78 -11.23 -5.02
CA PHE A 61 20.41 -10.78 -4.75
C PHE A 61 20.37 -9.49 -3.91
N ILE A 62 21.17 -9.40 -2.85
CA ILE A 62 21.25 -8.17 -2.03
C ILE A 62 21.78 -7.00 -2.85
N PHE A 63 22.77 -7.22 -3.72
CA PHE A 63 23.27 -6.20 -4.64
C PHE A 63 22.18 -5.74 -5.62
N PHE A 64 21.39 -6.68 -6.15
CA PHE A 64 20.23 -6.38 -7.00
C PHE A 64 19.17 -5.55 -6.25
N LEU A 65 18.83 -5.91 -5.01
CA LEU A 65 17.89 -5.16 -4.17
C LEU A 65 18.39 -3.74 -3.86
N ARG A 66 19.70 -3.55 -3.73
CA ARG A 66 20.32 -2.25 -3.45
C ARG A 66 20.34 -1.32 -4.67
N SER A 67 20.05 -1.85 -5.87
CA SER A 67 19.92 -1.02 -7.07
C SER A 67 18.91 0.10 -6.84
N PRO A 68 19.26 1.38 -7.13
CA PRO A 68 18.37 2.52 -6.86
C PRO A 68 17.02 2.39 -7.59
N PHE A 69 17.01 1.70 -8.74
CA PHE A 69 15.80 1.41 -9.49
C PHE A 69 14.87 0.43 -8.75
N VAL A 70 15.44 -0.65 -8.20
CA VAL A 70 14.68 -1.67 -7.46
C VAL A 70 14.18 -1.11 -6.13
N VAL A 71 14.99 -0.30 -5.44
CA VAL A 71 14.58 0.41 -4.22
C VAL A 71 13.40 1.34 -4.51
N MET A 72 13.44 2.12 -5.60
CA MET A 72 12.33 2.98 -6.01
C MET A 72 11.06 2.19 -6.29
N LEU A 73 11.15 1.09 -7.04
CA LEU A 73 10.01 0.21 -7.30
C LEU A 73 9.43 -0.39 -6.02
N ASN A 74 10.28 -0.83 -5.09
CA ASN A 74 9.83 -1.38 -3.80
C ASN A 74 9.16 -0.31 -2.93
N CYS A 75 9.68 0.93 -2.93
CA CYS A 75 9.07 2.04 -2.20
C CYS A 75 7.68 2.38 -2.76
N ILE A 76 7.56 2.47 -4.09
CA ILE A 76 6.27 2.66 -4.77
C ILE A 76 5.32 1.50 -4.44
N ALA A 77 5.82 0.27 -4.46
CA ALA A 77 5.03 -0.90 -4.16
C ALA A 77 4.50 -0.92 -2.72
N LEU A 78 5.33 -0.50 -1.77
CA LEU A 78 4.93 -0.35 -0.38
C LEU A 78 3.83 0.72 -0.25
N PHE A 79 3.99 1.87 -0.91
CA PHE A 79 2.98 2.93 -0.88
C PHE A 79 1.64 2.47 -1.47
N ILE A 80 1.68 1.75 -2.60
CA ILE A 80 0.50 1.15 -3.24
C ILE A 80 -0.14 0.09 -2.33
N SER A 81 0.65 -0.71 -1.62
CA SER A 81 0.16 -1.71 -0.67
C SER A 81 -0.60 -1.05 0.49
N VAL A 82 -0.05 0.01 1.09
CA VAL A 82 -0.73 0.78 2.14
C VAL A 82 -2.03 1.39 1.62
N PHE A 83 -2.02 1.97 0.41
CA PHE A 83 -3.23 2.49 -0.23
C PHE A 83 -4.31 1.41 -0.45
N HIS A 84 -3.89 0.22 -0.88
CA HIS A 84 -4.78 -0.93 -1.04
C HIS A 84 -5.41 -1.34 0.30
N THR A 85 -4.62 -1.42 1.37
CA THR A 85 -5.12 -1.73 2.72
C THR A 85 -6.15 -0.71 3.21
N ILE A 86 -5.90 0.60 3.02
CA ILE A 86 -6.84 1.66 3.40
C ILE A 86 -8.16 1.51 2.64
N THR A 87 -8.08 1.27 1.31
CA THR A 87 -9.25 1.09 0.45
C THR A 87 -10.03 -0.16 0.86
N TRP A 88 -9.33 -1.25 1.13
CA TRP A 88 -9.91 -2.53 1.54
C TRP A 88 -10.62 -2.40 2.89
N PHE A 89 -10.02 -1.73 3.88
CA PHE A 89 -10.66 -1.48 5.18
C PHE A 89 -11.96 -0.68 5.05
N ASN A 90 -11.99 0.32 4.17
CA ASN A 90 -13.19 1.13 3.95
C ASN A 90 -14.30 0.32 3.23
N LEU A 91 -13.93 -0.52 2.26
CA LEU A 91 -14.88 -1.39 1.57
C LEU A 91 -15.42 -2.48 2.50
N MET A 92 -14.54 -3.14 3.26
CA MET A 92 -14.87 -4.24 4.16
C MET A 92 -15.80 -3.77 5.29
N THR A 93 -15.55 -2.59 5.87
CA THR A 93 -16.48 -1.99 6.85
C THR A 93 -17.79 -1.48 6.24
N LYS A 94 -17.84 -1.25 4.92
CA LYS A 94 -19.06 -0.86 4.21
C LYS A 94 -19.96 -2.05 3.88
N THR A 95 -19.40 -3.24 3.70
CA THR A 95 -20.15 -4.47 3.42
C THR A 95 -20.72 -5.14 4.66
N ILE A 96 -20.29 -4.75 5.87
CA ILE A 96 -20.88 -5.26 7.11
C ILE A 96 -22.34 -4.77 7.20
N PRO A 97 -23.33 -5.67 7.35
CA PRO A 97 -24.74 -5.29 7.37
C PRO A 97 -25.02 -4.23 8.43
N SER A 98 -25.64 -3.12 8.01
CA SER A 98 -26.06 -2.02 8.91
C SER A 98 -26.97 -2.48 10.05
N ALA A 99 -27.59 -3.66 9.93
CA ALA A 99 -28.42 -4.28 10.96
C ALA A 99 -27.67 -4.59 12.28
N LEU A 100 -26.35 -4.82 12.23
CA LEU A 100 -25.52 -5.04 13.43
C LEU A 100 -24.82 -3.75 13.92
N LEU A 101 -24.82 -2.68 13.11
CA LEU A 101 -24.12 -1.42 13.35
C LEU A 101 -25.11 -0.24 13.29
N ASN A 102 -25.98 -0.13 14.30
CA ASN A 102 -26.94 0.99 14.44
C ASN A 102 -26.26 2.35 14.79
N LYS A 103 -24.92 2.43 14.78
CA LYS A 103 -24.19 3.66 15.15
C LYS A 103 -23.02 3.88 14.21
N LYS A 104 -22.96 5.05 13.56
CA LYS A 104 -21.80 5.54 12.78
C LYS A 104 -20.47 5.41 13.55
N SER A 105 -20.54 5.45 14.89
CA SER A 105 -19.44 5.19 15.82
C SER A 105 -18.82 3.79 15.69
N ASN A 106 -19.62 2.74 15.47
CA ASN A 106 -19.13 1.37 15.40
C ASN A 106 -18.29 1.14 14.14
N ARG A 107 -18.60 1.83 13.04
CA ARG A 107 -17.83 1.76 11.80
C ARG A 107 -16.45 2.36 11.96
N LEU A 108 -16.36 3.52 12.62
CA LEU A 108 -15.09 4.16 12.97
C LEU A 108 -14.31 3.29 13.95
N LEU A 109 -14.98 2.67 14.94
CA LEU A 109 -14.35 1.77 15.90
C LEU A 109 -13.72 0.55 15.22
N LEU A 110 -14.39 -0.03 14.22
CA LEU A 110 -13.84 -1.13 13.41
C LEU A 110 -12.62 -0.68 12.61
N ILE A 111 -12.69 0.44 11.89
CA ILE A 111 -11.55 0.97 11.14
C ILE A 111 -10.34 1.23 12.04
N VAL A 112 -10.56 1.82 13.22
CA VAL A 112 -9.49 2.05 14.20
C VAL A 112 -8.96 0.73 14.75
N GLY A 113 -9.83 -0.25 15.01
CA GLY A 113 -9.45 -1.60 15.43
C GLY A 113 -8.55 -2.31 14.40
N LEU A 114 -8.93 -2.28 13.12
CA LEU A 114 -8.12 -2.87 12.04
C LEU A 114 -6.76 -2.16 11.91
N TRP A 115 -6.71 -0.84 12.04
CA TRP A 115 -5.46 -0.08 12.07
C TRP A 115 -4.59 -0.41 13.29
N ALA A 116 -5.21 -0.58 14.46
CA ALA A 116 -4.50 -0.96 15.69
C ALA A 116 -3.87 -2.34 15.55
N VAL A 117 -4.58 -3.32 14.97
CA VAL A 117 -4.03 -4.64 14.67
C VAL A 117 -2.89 -4.56 13.66
N MET A 118 -3.04 -3.77 12.60
CA MET A 118 -1.99 -3.61 11.58
C MET A 118 -0.70 -2.99 12.17
N LEU A 119 -0.84 -1.95 13.01
CA LEU A 119 0.27 -1.36 13.75
C LEU A 119 0.89 -2.34 14.74
N ALA A 120 0.08 -3.09 15.50
CA ALA A 120 0.58 -4.09 16.44
C ALA A 120 1.41 -5.17 15.75
N VAL A 121 0.93 -5.68 14.60
CA VAL A 121 1.68 -6.66 13.80
C VAL A 121 2.98 -6.05 13.25
N SER A 122 2.94 -4.81 12.76
CA SER A 122 4.13 -4.13 12.25
C SER A 122 5.19 -3.94 13.33
N VAL A 123 4.80 -3.50 14.54
CA VAL A 123 5.70 -3.33 15.68
C VAL A 123 6.23 -4.69 16.16
N PHE A 124 5.37 -5.70 16.24
CA PHE A 124 5.77 -7.05 16.64
C PHE A 124 6.81 -7.64 15.69
N LEU A 125 6.59 -7.52 14.37
CA LEU A 125 7.53 -7.97 13.36
C LEU A 125 8.87 -7.22 13.45
N PHE A 126 8.83 -5.91 13.66
CA PHE A 126 10.04 -5.10 13.82
C PHE A 126 10.85 -5.50 15.06
N LEU A 127 10.19 -5.71 16.20
CA LEU A 127 10.84 -6.18 17.42
C LEU A 127 11.40 -7.59 17.27
N PHE A 128 10.70 -8.47 16.56
CA PHE A 128 11.16 -9.83 16.28
C PHE A 128 12.39 -9.84 15.36
N LEU A 129 12.46 -8.94 14.37
CA LEU A 129 13.61 -8.82 13.47
C LEU A 129 14.84 -8.18 14.13
N LEU A 130 14.63 -7.29 15.10
CA LEU A 130 15.72 -6.60 15.82
C LEU A 130 16.33 -7.46 16.93
N LYS A 131 15.60 -8.47 17.40
CA LYS A 131 16.00 -9.35 18.50
C LYS A 131 16.73 -10.59 18.00
#